data_AF-A0A1M7KIY3-F1
#
_entry.id   AF-A0A1M7KIY3-F1
#
_cell.length_a   1.000
_cell.length_b   1.000
_cell.length_c   1.000
_cell.angle_alpha   90.00
_cell.angle_beta   90.00
_cell.angle_gamma   90.00
#
_symmetry.space_group_name_H-M   'P 1'
#
loop_
_entity.id
_entity.type
_entity.pdbx_description
1 polymer ?
#
loop_
_entity_poly.entity_id
_entity_poly.type
_entity_poly.pdbx_seq_one_letter_code
_entity_poly.pdbx_strand_id
1 'polypeptide(L)'
;MIDEDGIPQDEHVLTTQLDDTEASRMLDIPPDLLKTFRKIGYGPEFTSKPDGTPVYEVREISMWYFYKLFEPKAYIEALEHAFAKKGPFQPASAIERGVRG
;
A
#
# COMPACT_ATOMS: atom_id res chain seq x y z
N MET A 1 -1.15 -24.78 23.48
CA MET A 1 0.09 -25.56 23.34
C MET A 1 1.18 -24.55 23.06
N ILE A 2 2.33 -24.68 23.73
CA ILE A 2 3.45 -23.72 23.68
C ILE A 2 4.58 -24.47 22.99
N ASP A 3 5.21 -23.86 21.98
CA ASP A 3 6.43 -24.44 21.41
C ASP A 3 7.59 -24.24 22.42
N GLU A 4 8.66 -25.02 22.30
CA GLU A 4 9.75 -25.15 23.31
C GLU A 4 10.49 -23.83 23.65
N ASP A 5 10.18 -22.72 22.97
CA ASP A 5 10.74 -21.38 23.18
C ASP A 5 9.80 -20.39 23.91
N GLY A 6 8.63 -20.83 24.40
CA GLY A 6 7.80 -20.02 25.32
C GLY A 6 7.01 -18.87 24.69
N ILE A 7 6.90 -18.81 23.36
CA ILE A 7 6.12 -17.78 22.65
C ILE A 7 4.66 -18.28 22.48
N PRO A 8 3.64 -17.50 22.89
CA PRO A 8 2.24 -17.84 22.62
C PRO A 8 2.00 -17.99 21.11
N GLN A 9 1.45 -19.12 20.65
CA GLN A 9 1.15 -19.36 19.23
C GLN A 9 0.20 -18.31 18.62
N ASP A 10 -0.50 -17.52 19.44
CA ASP A 10 -1.36 -16.41 18.99
C ASP A 10 -0.57 -15.13 18.61
N GLU A 11 0.71 -14.99 18.99
CA GLU A 11 1.54 -13.82 18.66
C GLU A 11 2.23 -13.92 17.28
N HIS A 12 2.36 -15.12 16.71
CA HIS A 12 3.04 -15.29 15.41
C HIS A 12 2.21 -14.85 14.20
N VAL A 13 0.92 -14.55 14.38
CA VAL A 13 0.04 -14.10 13.29
C VAL A 13 0.13 -12.58 13.03
N LEU A 14 0.80 -11.82 13.92
CA LEU A 14 0.74 -10.35 13.90
C LEU A 14 2.05 -9.64 13.51
N THR A 15 3.15 -10.37 13.30
CA THR A 15 4.46 -9.76 12.96
C THR A 15 4.89 -9.93 11.51
N THR A 16 4.06 -10.57 10.67
CA THR A 16 4.39 -10.75 9.26
C THR A 16 4.40 -9.39 8.56
N GLN A 17 5.56 -9.04 8.01
CA GLN A 17 5.79 -7.80 7.26
C GLN A 17 5.77 -8.09 5.76
N LEU A 18 5.04 -7.26 5.01
CA LEU A 18 4.96 -7.28 3.56
C LEU A 18 5.82 -6.17 2.97
N ASP A 19 6.54 -6.47 1.89
CA ASP A 19 7.19 -5.43 1.09
C ASP A 19 6.21 -4.72 0.14
N ASP A 20 6.70 -3.71 -0.59
CA ASP A 20 5.91 -2.95 -1.57
C ASP A 20 5.24 -3.85 -2.63
N THR A 21 5.90 -4.94 -3.05
CA THR A 21 5.41 -5.85 -4.09
C THR A 21 4.26 -6.70 -3.54
N GLU A 22 4.45 -7.24 -2.34
CA GLU A 22 3.45 -8.08 -1.67
C GLU A 22 2.22 -7.28 -1.26
N ALA A 23 2.41 -6.10 -0.66
CA ALA A 23 1.33 -5.19 -0.29
C ALA A 23 0.53 -4.72 -1.53
N SER A 24 1.23 -4.39 -2.62
CA SER A 24 0.61 -4.00 -3.90
C SER A 24 -0.26 -5.13 -4.47
N ARG A 25 0.23 -6.37 -4.43
CA ARG A 25 -0.52 -7.55 -4.89
C ARG A 25 -1.76 -7.78 -4.04
N MET A 26 -1.65 -7.64 -2.71
CA MET A 26 -2.76 -7.88 -1.79
C MET A 26 -3.87 -6.82 -1.93
N LEU A 27 -3.50 -5.56 -2.10
CA LEU A 27 -4.47 -4.49 -2.35
C LEU A 27 -4.98 -4.43 -3.78
N ASP A 28 -4.37 -5.21 -4.69
CA ASP A 28 -4.63 -5.18 -6.12
C ASP A 28 -4.60 -3.73 -6.65
N ILE A 29 -3.43 -3.09 -6.44
CA ILE A 29 -3.11 -1.73 -6.88
C ILE A 29 -1.70 -1.67 -7.47
N PRO A 30 -1.38 -0.68 -8.33
CA PRO A 30 -0.02 -0.47 -8.81
C PRO A 30 0.96 -0.12 -7.65
N PRO A 31 2.22 -0.62 -7.66
CA PRO A 31 3.21 -0.27 -6.64
C PRO A 31 3.46 1.24 -6.50
N ASP A 32 3.37 1.99 -7.60
CA ASP A 32 3.49 3.45 -7.61
C ASP A 32 2.43 4.17 -6.77
N LEU A 33 1.29 3.54 -6.54
CA LEU A 33 0.23 4.09 -5.70
C LEU A 33 0.62 4.02 -4.21
N LEU A 34 1.21 2.92 -3.75
CA LEU A 34 1.76 2.82 -2.39
C LEU A 34 2.80 3.90 -2.13
N LYS A 35 3.72 4.11 -3.09
CA LYS A 35 4.70 5.22 -3.01
C LYS A 35 4.04 6.59 -2.92
N THR A 36 2.87 6.77 -3.56
CA THR A 36 2.11 8.03 -3.50
C THR A 36 1.49 8.23 -2.13
N PHE A 37 0.82 7.20 -1.60
CA PHE A 37 0.23 7.20 -0.28
C PHE A 37 1.25 7.58 0.81
N ARG A 38 2.46 7.01 0.74
CA ARG A 38 3.56 7.39 1.65
C ARG A 38 3.94 8.87 1.53
N LYS A 39 4.09 9.39 0.31
CA LYS A 39 4.49 10.78 0.08
C LYS A 39 3.48 11.80 0.59
N ILE A 40 2.19 11.49 0.51
CA ILE A 40 1.12 12.41 0.87
C ILE A 40 0.69 12.29 2.35
N GLY A 41 1.20 11.27 3.06
CA GLY A 41 0.85 10.95 4.44
C GLY A 41 -0.59 10.44 4.60
N TYR A 42 -1.11 9.73 3.60
CA TYR A 42 -2.49 9.22 3.60
C TYR A 42 -2.52 7.87 2.89
N GLY A 43 -2.86 6.78 3.58
CA GLY A 43 -2.77 5.41 3.07
C GLY A 43 -2.35 4.41 4.16
N PRO A 44 -2.00 3.17 3.76
CA PRO A 44 -1.52 2.17 4.70
C PRO A 44 -0.28 2.63 5.46
N GLU A 45 -0.32 2.50 6.78
CA GLU A 45 0.83 2.75 7.65
C GLU A 45 1.99 1.80 7.31
N PHE A 46 3.22 2.31 7.40
CA PHE A 46 4.41 1.54 7.11
C PHE A 46 5.52 1.88 8.09
N THR A 47 6.43 0.95 8.27
CA THR A 47 7.72 1.18 8.94
C THR A 47 8.85 1.03 7.93
N SER A 48 10.05 1.46 8.29
CA SER A 48 11.23 1.32 7.45
C SER A 48 12.21 0.33 8.08
N LYS A 49 12.72 -0.59 7.27
CA LYS A 49 13.90 -1.39 7.59
C LYS A 49 15.14 -0.49 7.75
N PRO A 50 16.24 -0.98 8.35
CA PRO A 50 17.47 -0.20 8.51
C PRO A 50 18.08 0.32 7.19
N ASP A 51 17.79 -0.33 6.06
CA ASP A 51 18.21 0.07 4.71
C ASP A 51 17.28 1.12 4.06
N GLY A 52 16.22 1.52 4.75
CA GLY A 52 15.19 2.45 4.27
C GLY A 52 14.07 1.80 3.46
N THR A 53 14.08 0.48 3.27
CA THR A 53 13.02 -0.24 2.56
C THR A 53 11.71 -0.17 3.36
N PRO A 54 10.58 0.28 2.76
CA PRO A 54 9.30 0.30 3.44
C PRO A 54 8.76 -1.12 3.61
N VAL A 55 8.17 -1.37 4.77
CA VAL A 55 7.46 -2.61 5.07
C VAL A 55 6.15 -2.33 5.81
N TYR A 56 5.18 -3.20 5.56
CA TYR A 56 3.82 -3.07 6.04
C TYR A 56 3.44 -4.26 6.90
N GLU A 57 2.77 -4.03 8.03
CA GLU A 57 2.16 -5.14 8.74
C GLU A 57 1.01 -5.71 7.90
N VAL A 58 0.90 -7.04 7.83
CA VAL A 58 -0.22 -7.72 7.14
C VAL A 58 -1.58 -7.20 7.63
N ARG A 59 -1.70 -6.91 8.94
CA ARG A 59 -2.91 -6.37 9.55
C ARG A 59 -3.33 -5.05 8.91
N GLU A 60 -2.38 -4.15 8.72
CA GLU A 60 -2.62 -2.83 8.12
C GLU A 60 -3.08 -2.96 6.68
N ILE A 61 -2.38 -3.77 5.88
CA ILE A 61 -2.78 -4.04 4.49
C ILE A 61 -4.17 -4.69 4.41
N SER A 62 -4.50 -5.59 5.35
CA SER A 62 -5.81 -6.22 5.41
C SER A 62 -6.92 -5.20 5.71
N MET A 63 -6.68 -4.24 6.62
CA MET A 63 -7.65 -3.17 6.89
C MET A 63 -7.93 -2.33 5.64
N TRP A 64 -6.90 -1.97 4.89
CA TRP A 64 -7.06 -1.23 3.63
C TRP A 64 -7.75 -2.04 2.54
N TYR A 65 -7.54 -3.35 2.51
CA TYR A 65 -8.29 -4.26 1.65
C TYR A 65 -9.78 -4.28 2.03
N PHE A 66 -10.10 -4.33 3.33
CA PHE A 66 -11.49 -4.24 3.80
C PHE A 66 -12.13 -2.89 3.49
N TYR A 67 -11.41 -1.77 3.64
CA TYR A 67 -11.90 -0.46 3.22
C TYR A 67 -12.22 -0.42 1.73
N LYS A 68 -11.36 -0.99 0.86
CA LYS A 68 -11.62 -1.13 -0.58
C LYS A 68 -12.93 -1.87 -0.88
N LEU A 69 -13.22 -2.93 -0.11
CA LEU A 69 -14.39 -3.79 -0.37
C LEU A 69 -15.70 -3.28 0.25
N PHE A 70 -15.66 -2.80 1.49
CA PHE A 70 -16.87 -2.57 2.31
C PHE A 70 -17.13 -1.09 2.58
N GLU A 71 -16.12 -0.23 2.47
CA GLU A 71 -16.25 1.22 2.61
C GLU A 71 -15.68 1.93 1.37
N PRO A 72 -16.17 1.63 0.16
CA PRO A 72 -15.57 2.13 -1.08
C PRO A 72 -15.55 3.66 -1.15
N LYS A 73 -16.44 4.36 -0.45
CA LYS A 73 -16.40 5.84 -0.35
C LYS A 73 -15.12 6.34 0.33
N ALA A 74 -14.81 5.82 1.51
CA ALA A 74 -13.59 6.19 2.25
C ALA A 74 -12.33 5.82 1.47
N TYR A 75 -12.37 4.67 0.78
CA TYR A 75 -11.28 4.24 -0.09
C TYR A 75 -11.12 5.14 -1.33
N ILE A 76 -12.21 5.55 -1.98
CA ILE A 76 -12.17 6.48 -3.13
C ILE A 76 -11.68 7.86 -2.70
N GLU A 77 -12.12 8.38 -1.55
CA GLU A 77 -11.62 9.65 -1.01
C GLU A 77 -10.10 9.60 -0.78
N ALA A 78 -9.58 8.47 -0.29
CA ALA A 78 -8.15 8.23 -0.17
C ALA A 78 -7.41 8.33 -1.51
N LEU A 79 -7.96 7.70 -2.54
CA LEU A 79 -7.43 7.72 -3.89
C LEU A 79 -7.48 9.13 -4.48
N GLU A 80 -8.61 9.83 -4.36
CA GLU A 80 -8.77 11.19 -4.85
C GLU A 80 -7.77 12.15 -4.18
N HIS A 81 -7.55 12.03 -2.87
CA HIS A 81 -6.49 12.78 -2.19
C HIS A 81 -5.10 12.46 -2.72
N ALA A 82 -4.82 11.18 -3.02
CA ALA A 82 -3.56 10.77 -3.60
C ALA A 82 -3.33 11.31 -5.02
N PHE A 83 -4.38 11.32 -5.85
CA PHE A 83 -4.31 11.82 -7.21
C PHE A 83 -4.30 13.35 -7.27
N ALA A 84 -5.10 14.04 -6.46
CA ALA A 84 -5.15 15.50 -6.41
C ALA A 84 -3.80 16.12 -6.03
N LYS A 85 -3.07 15.52 -5.09
CA LYS A 85 -1.73 15.96 -4.69
C LYS A 85 -0.62 15.60 -5.67
N LYS A 86 -0.83 14.62 -6.56
CA LYS A 86 0.15 14.22 -7.59
C LYS A 86 0.09 15.12 -8.84
N GLY A 87 -0.93 15.99 -8.97
CA GLY A 87 -1.25 16.63 -10.25
C GLY A 87 -1.87 15.63 -11.23
N PRO A 88 -2.39 16.08 -12.39
CA PRO A 88 -3.05 15.19 -13.33
C PRO A 88 -2.10 14.06 -13.73
N PHE A 89 -2.53 12.82 -13.43
CA PHE A 89 -1.87 11.61 -13.91
C PHE A 89 -1.97 11.64 -15.44
N GLN A 90 -0.93 12.12 -16.11
CA GLN A 90 -0.85 11.96 -17.55
C GLN A 90 -0.78 10.45 -17.81
N PRO A 91 -1.78 9.84 -18.46
CA PRO A 91 -1.66 8.45 -18.85
C PRO A 91 -0.43 8.31 -19.75
N ALA A 92 0.31 7.21 -19.62
CA ALA A 92 1.50 6.91 -20.42
C ALA A 92 1.23 6.96 -21.95
N SER A 93 -0.03 7.01 -22.38
CA SER A 93 -0.44 7.21 -23.77
C SER A 93 -0.37 8.67 -24.27
N ALA A 94 -0.09 9.66 -23.41
CA ALA A 94 0.02 11.06 -23.82
C ALA A 94 1.39 11.45 -24.41
N ILE A 95 2.39 10.56 -24.38
CA ILE A 95 3.75 10.83 -24.90
C ILE A 95 3.91 10.40 -26.37
N GLU A 96 3.01 9.59 -26.95
CA GLU A 96 3.18 9.04 -28.32
C GLU A 96 2.47 9.80 -29.46
N ARG A 97 1.92 11.01 -29.23
CA ARG A 97 1.36 11.85 -30.33
C ARG A 97 1.95 13.25 -30.42
N GLY A 98 3.21 13.43 -30.00
CA GLY A 98 3.94 14.71 -30.12
C GLY A 98 5.18 14.68 -31.01
N VAL A 99 5.61 13.52 -31.51
CA VAL A 99 6.83 13.38 -32.32
C VAL A 99 6.53 12.60 -33.60
N ARG A 100 5.77 13.22 -34.49
CA ARG A 100 5.87 13.07 -35.96
C ARG A 100 4.94 14.12 -36.57
N GLY A 101 5.53 15.26 -36.88
CA GLY A 101 5.18 15.97 -38.11
C GLY A 101 5.66 15.18 -39.33
#